data_AF-A0A6I4ZWL5-F1
#
_entry.id   AF-A0A6I4ZWL5-F1
#
_cell.length_a   1.000
_cell.length_b   1.000
_cell.length_c   1.000
_cell.angle_alpha   90.00
_cell.angle_beta   90.00
_cell.angle_gamma   90.00
#
_symmetry.space_group_name_H-M   'P 1'
#
loop_
_entity.id
_entity.type
_entity.pdbx_description
1 polymer ?
#
loop_
_entity_poly.entity_id
_entity_poly.type
_entity_poly.pdbx_seq_one_letter_code
_entity_poly.pdbx_strand_id
1 'polypeptide(L)'
;MFLKLPFKKQKTTNTEEIQLDDSNLPKHIAIIMDGNGRWAKKRGLPRIAGHKEGMDVVKKIVRKSSDLGLDVLTLYAFSTENWKRPKTEVEFLMRLPDEFLNTYLPELIENNVRVETIGAFDQLPKHTKKAVENAKEQTKDNTGLILNFALNYGSRGELISAVKSIVQDVQDGEKTLDDIDESTFESYLYTHNLPDPDLLIRTSGEIRLSNYLLWQLAYSEFWFTEILWPDFDENLYEKAIHDYQKRKRRYGGV
;
A
#
# COMPACT_ATOMS: atom_id res chain seq x y z
N MET A 1 7.08 45.05 44.47
CA MET A 1 7.54 43.67 44.24
C MET A 1 6.58 43.02 43.24
N PHE A 2 6.84 43.16 41.94
CA PHE A 2 6.01 42.58 40.88
C PHE A 2 6.68 41.30 40.39
N LEU A 3 6.03 40.15 40.61
CA LEU A 3 6.47 38.87 40.06
C LEU A 3 6.29 38.86 38.54
N LYS A 4 7.39 38.82 37.79
CA LYS A 4 7.38 38.48 36.36
C LYS A 4 7.17 36.96 36.22
N LEU A 5 6.09 36.56 35.54
CA LEU A 5 5.91 35.17 35.13
C LEU A 5 7.04 34.75 34.17
N PRO A 6 7.58 33.53 34.29
CA PRO A 6 8.58 33.02 33.38
C PRO A 6 7.98 32.77 31.99
N PHE A 7 8.71 33.25 30.98
CA PHE A 7 8.39 33.16 29.57
C PHE A 7 8.04 31.73 29.14
N LYS A 8 6.90 31.60 28.47
CA LYS A 8 6.49 30.46 27.67
C LYS A 8 7.64 30.12 26.72
N LYS A 9 8.30 28.97 26.90
CA LYS A 9 9.22 28.43 25.89
C LYS A 9 8.41 28.29 24.59
N GLN A 10 8.70 29.16 23.62
CA GLN A 10 8.31 28.92 22.24
C GLN A 10 8.91 27.57 21.86
N LYS A 11 8.06 26.59 21.56
CA LYS A 11 8.46 25.40 20.81
C LYS A 11 8.79 25.93 19.43
N THR A 12 10.06 26.22 19.18
CA THR A 12 10.60 26.32 17.83
C THR A 12 10.46 24.93 17.22
N THR A 13 9.36 24.68 16.53
CA THR A 13 9.33 23.66 15.50
C THR A 13 10.20 24.21 14.38
N ASN A 14 11.49 23.83 14.39
CA ASN A 14 12.26 23.78 13.16
C ASN A 14 11.55 22.75 12.27
N THR A 15 10.59 23.21 11.48
CA THR A 15 10.18 22.49 10.27
C THR A 15 11.33 22.72 9.30
N GLU A 16 12.33 21.84 9.36
CA GLU A 16 13.26 21.70 8.23
C GLU A 16 12.39 21.39 7.01
N GLU A 17 12.44 22.27 6.01
CA GLU A 17 11.75 22.07 4.74
C GLU A 17 12.32 20.79 4.12
N ILE A 18 11.48 19.75 3.97
CA ILE A 18 11.92 18.50 3.37
C ILE A 18 12.05 18.75 1.87
N GLN A 19 13.28 18.73 1.38
CA GLN A 19 13.55 18.77 -0.05
C GLN A 19 13.84 17.35 -0.53
N LEU A 20 12.99 16.84 -1.43
CA LEU A 20 13.20 15.55 -2.08
C LEU A 20 14.16 15.68 -3.26
N ASP A 21 14.99 14.65 -3.45
CA ASP A 21 15.82 14.51 -4.64
C ASP A 21 15.05 13.76 -5.74
N ASP A 22 14.57 14.48 -6.75
CA ASP A 22 13.79 13.90 -7.85
C ASP A 22 14.55 12.80 -8.62
N SER A 23 15.88 12.78 -8.55
CA SER A 23 16.70 11.76 -9.22
C SER A 23 16.78 10.43 -8.46
N ASN A 24 16.31 10.39 -7.21
CA ASN A 24 16.39 9.24 -6.32
C ASN A 24 15.04 8.93 -5.65
N LEU A 25 13.94 9.08 -6.38
CA LEU A 25 12.63 8.66 -5.88
C LEU A 25 12.48 7.13 -5.92
N PRO A 26 11.84 6.51 -4.91
CA PRO A 26 11.47 5.10 -5.00
C PRO A 26 10.45 4.92 -6.13
N LYS A 27 10.69 4.00 -7.05
CA LYS A 27 9.77 3.69 -8.15
C LYS A 27 8.49 3.07 -7.62
N HIS A 28 8.61 2.20 -6.61
CA HIS A 28 7.47 1.52 -6.02
C HIS A 28 7.45 1.67 -4.50
N ILE A 29 6.37 2.24 -3.98
CA ILE A 29 6.07 2.28 -2.55
C ILE A 29 4.94 1.32 -2.20
N ALA A 30 5.16 0.48 -1.19
CA ALA A 30 4.13 -0.37 -0.60
C ALA A 30 3.72 0.18 0.79
N ILE A 31 2.42 0.22 1.11
CA ILE A 31 1.94 0.78 2.38
C ILE A 31 1.01 -0.18 3.13
N ILE A 32 1.36 -0.47 4.39
CA ILE A 32 0.49 -1.12 5.36
C ILE A 32 -0.24 -0.04 6.17
N MET A 33 -1.50 0.20 5.81
CA MET A 33 -2.38 1.24 6.35
C MET A 33 -2.97 0.86 7.73
N ASP A 34 -2.13 0.66 8.72
CA ASP A 34 -2.51 0.21 10.06
C ASP A 34 -2.91 1.38 10.99
N GLY A 35 -3.73 1.08 11.99
CA GLY A 35 -4.11 2.03 13.05
C GLY A 35 -5.54 2.58 12.98
N ASN A 36 -6.28 2.34 11.89
CA ASN A 36 -7.66 2.81 11.70
C ASN A 36 -8.58 2.56 12.92
N GLY A 37 -8.69 1.30 13.37
CA GLY A 37 -9.52 0.96 14.51
C GLY A 37 -9.01 1.51 15.86
N ARG A 38 -7.70 1.66 16.02
CA ARG A 38 -7.09 2.29 17.22
C ARG A 38 -7.40 3.78 17.26
N TRP A 39 -7.35 4.44 16.11
CA TRP A 39 -7.66 5.85 15.95
C TRP A 39 -9.09 6.17 16.37
N ALA A 40 -10.05 5.35 15.90
CA ALA A 40 -11.46 5.49 16.27
C ALA A 40 -11.68 5.25 17.78
N LYS A 41 -11.08 4.18 18.32
CA LYS A 41 -11.20 3.85 19.75
C LYS A 41 -10.68 4.96 20.66
N LYS A 42 -9.55 5.58 20.32
CA LYS A 42 -9.00 6.74 21.07
C LYS A 42 -9.96 7.92 21.16
N ARG A 43 -10.91 8.02 20.22
CA ARG A 43 -11.91 9.09 20.12
C ARG A 43 -13.31 8.66 20.55
N GLY A 44 -13.47 7.45 21.11
CA GLY A 44 -14.78 6.91 21.50
C GLY A 44 -15.69 6.57 20.32
N LEU A 45 -15.14 6.43 19.11
CA LEU A 45 -15.88 6.17 17.88
C LEU A 45 -15.88 4.68 17.52
N PRO A 46 -16.88 4.19 16.75
CA PRO A 46 -16.85 2.84 16.19
C PRO A 46 -15.67 2.69 15.22
N ARG A 47 -15.08 1.49 15.12
CA ARG A 47 -13.92 1.18 14.26
C ARG A 47 -14.12 1.61 12.80
N ILE A 48 -15.35 1.46 12.31
CA ILE A 48 -15.83 1.87 10.99
C ILE A 48 -15.50 3.34 10.70
N ALA A 49 -15.64 4.24 11.68
CA ALA A 49 -15.33 5.66 11.51
C ALA A 49 -13.85 5.87 11.16
N GLY A 50 -12.94 5.16 11.84
CA GLY A 50 -11.50 5.26 11.55
C GLY A 50 -11.15 4.76 10.14
N HIS A 51 -11.85 3.75 9.63
CA HIS A 51 -11.67 3.29 8.25
C HIS A 51 -12.16 4.30 7.20
N LYS A 52 -13.22 5.07 7.50
CA LYS A 52 -13.68 6.16 6.63
C LYS A 52 -12.65 7.28 6.56
N GLU A 53 -12.14 7.73 7.69
CA GLU A 53 -11.06 8.73 7.73
C GLU A 53 -9.79 8.23 7.03
N GLY A 54 -9.48 6.95 7.19
CA GLY A 54 -8.38 6.31 6.46
C GLY A 54 -8.55 6.35 4.94
N MET A 55 -9.77 6.33 4.42
CA MET A 55 -10.04 6.44 2.99
C MET A 55 -9.66 7.83 2.45
N ASP A 56 -9.89 8.89 3.22
CA ASP A 56 -9.50 10.24 2.81
C ASP A 56 -7.98 10.42 2.80
N VAL A 57 -7.26 9.74 3.71
CA VAL A 57 -5.79 9.67 3.64
C VAL A 57 -5.31 8.96 2.37
N VAL A 58 -5.97 7.86 1.95
CA VAL A 58 -5.62 7.19 0.68
C VAL A 58 -5.66 8.18 -0.48
N LYS A 59 -6.72 9.00 -0.60
CA LYS A 59 -6.85 9.98 -1.69
C LYS A 59 -5.66 10.95 -1.72
N LYS A 60 -5.31 11.51 -0.55
CA LYS A 60 -4.18 12.44 -0.40
C LYS A 60 -2.85 11.81 -0.81
N ILE A 61 -2.58 10.60 -0.34
CA ILE A 61 -1.35 9.88 -0.66
C ILE A 61 -1.29 9.49 -2.14
N VAL A 62 -2.41 9.10 -2.75
CA VAL A 62 -2.48 8.82 -4.19
C VAL A 62 -2.16 10.07 -5.02
N ARG A 63 -2.80 11.21 -4.72
CA ARG A 63 -2.48 12.49 -5.39
C ARG A 63 -1.02 12.81 -5.25
N LYS A 64 -0.50 12.76 -4.02
CA LYS A 64 0.90 13.09 -3.76
C LYS A 64 1.87 12.16 -4.47
N SER A 65 1.55 10.86 -4.58
CA SER A 65 2.35 9.88 -5.33
C SER A 65 2.37 10.21 -6.82
N SER A 66 1.21 10.60 -7.37
CA SER A 66 1.07 11.02 -8.77
C SER A 66 1.85 12.31 -9.04
N ASP A 67 1.74 13.31 -8.16
CA ASP A 67 2.43 14.59 -8.27
C ASP A 67 3.95 14.44 -8.23
N LEU A 68 4.44 13.48 -7.43
CA LEU A 68 5.87 13.13 -7.35
C LEU A 68 6.35 12.29 -8.55
N GLY A 69 5.45 11.82 -9.41
CA GLY A 69 5.80 10.98 -10.55
C GLY A 69 6.27 9.58 -10.17
N LEU A 70 5.71 8.99 -9.10
CA LEU A 70 6.01 7.61 -8.74
C LEU A 70 5.38 6.62 -9.73
N ASP A 71 6.06 5.51 -9.99
CA ASP A 71 5.58 4.49 -10.94
C ASP A 71 4.45 3.65 -10.32
N VAL A 72 4.62 3.19 -9.07
CA VAL A 72 3.67 2.27 -8.42
C VAL A 72 3.44 2.62 -6.95
N LEU A 73 2.17 2.61 -6.55
CA LEU A 73 1.73 2.64 -5.16
C LEU A 73 0.89 1.39 -4.86
N THR A 74 1.41 0.48 -4.04
CA THR A 74 0.66 -0.71 -3.60
C THR A 74 0.12 -0.52 -2.18
N LEU A 75 -1.20 -0.64 -2.00
CA LEU A 75 -1.87 -0.40 -0.72
C LEU A 75 -2.43 -1.70 -0.13
N TYR A 76 -2.09 -2.00 1.13
CA TYR A 76 -2.62 -3.18 1.81
C TYR A 76 -4.04 -2.95 2.34
N ALA A 77 -5.03 -3.10 1.46
CA ALA A 77 -6.42 -2.78 1.76
C ALA A 77 -7.14 -3.87 2.56
N PHE A 78 -6.96 -5.15 2.21
CA PHE A 78 -7.57 -6.26 2.95
C PHE A 78 -6.74 -7.56 2.87
N SER A 79 -6.37 -8.11 4.02
CA SER A 79 -5.59 -9.36 4.11
C SER A 79 -6.45 -10.63 4.18
N THR A 80 -5.88 -11.77 3.79
CA THR A 80 -6.50 -13.10 3.99
C THR A 80 -6.83 -13.37 5.46
N GLU A 81 -6.03 -12.86 6.39
CA GLU A 81 -6.30 -13.03 7.82
C GLU A 81 -7.46 -12.15 8.32
N ASN A 82 -7.89 -11.12 7.57
CA ASN A 82 -8.99 -10.25 7.99
C ASN A 82 -10.36 -10.92 7.94
N TRP A 83 -10.51 -12.07 7.26
CA TRP A 83 -11.71 -12.90 7.35
C TRP A 83 -12.01 -13.41 8.77
N LYS A 84 -11.02 -13.43 9.67
CA LYS A 84 -11.18 -13.80 11.09
C LYS A 84 -11.85 -12.71 11.93
N ARG A 85 -12.07 -11.52 11.39
CA ARG A 85 -12.72 -10.40 12.09
C ARG A 85 -14.24 -10.61 12.16
N PRO A 86 -14.96 -9.86 13.02
CA PRO A 86 -16.42 -9.91 13.06
C PRO A 86 -17.05 -9.68 11.68
N LYS A 87 -18.09 -10.46 11.34
CA LYS A 87 -18.74 -10.44 10.02
C LYS A 87 -19.16 -9.03 9.58
N THR A 88 -19.67 -8.22 10.50
CA THR A 88 -20.07 -6.83 10.23
C THR A 88 -18.88 -5.93 9.86
N GLU A 89 -17.70 -6.14 10.44
CA GLU A 89 -16.48 -5.42 10.07
C GLU A 89 -15.97 -5.88 8.71
N VAL A 90 -16.02 -7.19 8.42
CA VAL A 90 -15.63 -7.75 7.11
C VAL A 90 -16.53 -7.22 5.99
N GLU A 91 -17.85 -7.27 6.18
CA GLU A 91 -18.82 -6.76 5.20
C GLU A 91 -18.61 -5.27 4.92
N PHE A 92 -18.32 -4.49 5.96
CA PHE A 92 -18.00 -3.07 5.81
C PHE A 92 -16.69 -2.86 5.03
N LEU A 93 -15.61 -3.56 5.39
CA LEU A 93 -14.32 -3.44 4.70
C LEU A 93 -14.41 -3.80 3.22
N MET A 94 -15.22 -4.81 2.86
CA MET A 94 -15.45 -5.19 1.47
C MET A 94 -16.25 -4.16 0.67
N ARG A 95 -16.97 -3.22 1.31
CA ARG A 95 -17.66 -2.12 0.62
C ARG A 95 -16.74 -0.93 0.36
N LEU A 96 -15.64 -0.78 1.10
CA LEU A 96 -14.76 0.40 0.95
C LEU A 96 -14.15 0.55 -0.44
N PRO A 97 -13.67 -0.51 -1.13
CA PRO A 97 -13.18 -0.34 -2.50
C PRO A 97 -14.27 0.14 -3.45
N ASP A 98 -15.50 -0.36 -3.30
CA ASP A 98 -16.67 0.06 -4.08
C ASP A 98 -17.01 1.54 -3.81
N GLU A 99 -17.07 1.95 -2.53
CA GLU A 99 -17.30 3.35 -2.14
C GLU A 99 -16.19 4.29 -2.65
N PHE A 100 -14.92 3.88 -2.51
CA PHE A 100 -13.76 4.64 -2.96
C PHE A 100 -13.77 4.81 -4.47
N LEU A 101 -13.86 3.71 -5.23
CA LEU A 101 -13.77 3.74 -6.69
C LEU A 101 -14.98 4.44 -7.30
N ASN A 102 -16.20 4.23 -6.83
CA ASN A 102 -17.36 4.93 -7.39
C ASN A 102 -17.29 6.45 -7.19
N THR A 103 -16.65 6.92 -6.12
CA THR A 103 -16.54 8.35 -5.82
C THR A 103 -15.31 8.98 -6.49
N TYR A 104 -14.20 8.26 -6.52
CA TYR A 104 -12.89 8.83 -6.83
C TYR A 104 -12.35 8.46 -8.21
N LEU A 105 -12.97 7.49 -8.91
CA LEU A 105 -12.55 7.09 -10.24
C LEU A 105 -12.46 8.24 -11.26
N PRO A 106 -13.40 9.21 -11.32
CA PRO A 106 -13.26 10.34 -12.25
C PRO A 106 -11.96 11.11 -12.06
N GLU A 107 -11.55 11.28 -10.81
CA GLU A 107 -10.31 11.97 -10.48
C GLU A 107 -9.06 11.13 -10.76
N LEU A 108 -9.13 9.80 -10.54
CA LEU A 108 -8.05 8.89 -10.95
C LEU A 108 -7.82 8.95 -12.47
N ILE A 109 -8.90 9.01 -13.25
CA ILE A 109 -8.83 9.15 -14.71
C ILE A 109 -8.19 10.49 -15.09
N GLU A 110 -8.66 11.60 -14.51
CA GLU A 110 -8.12 12.94 -14.76
C GLU A 110 -6.62 13.04 -14.46
N ASN A 111 -6.15 12.36 -13.42
CA ASN A 111 -4.75 12.33 -13.02
C ASN A 111 -3.92 11.24 -13.72
N ASN A 112 -4.43 10.61 -14.79
CA ASN A 112 -3.73 9.55 -15.54
C ASN A 112 -3.27 8.37 -14.65
N VAL A 113 -4.03 8.04 -13.61
CA VAL A 113 -3.73 6.92 -12.68
C VAL A 113 -4.33 5.64 -13.23
N ARG A 114 -3.53 4.57 -13.30
CA ARG A 114 -3.99 3.23 -13.68
C ARG A 114 -4.31 2.38 -12.45
N VAL A 115 -5.52 1.83 -12.38
CA VAL A 115 -5.93 0.98 -11.26
C VAL A 115 -5.58 -0.48 -11.55
N GLU A 116 -4.91 -1.12 -10.59
CA GLU A 116 -4.61 -2.55 -10.60
C GLU A 116 -4.96 -3.20 -9.25
N THR A 117 -4.96 -4.52 -9.20
CA THR A 117 -5.20 -5.26 -7.95
C THR A 117 -4.41 -6.55 -7.88
N ILE A 118 -3.99 -6.94 -6.67
CA ILE A 118 -3.43 -8.25 -6.35
C ILE A 118 -4.23 -8.94 -5.24
N GLY A 119 -4.18 -10.27 -5.21
CA GLY A 119 -4.84 -11.11 -4.21
C GLY A 119 -5.90 -12.04 -4.80
N ALA A 120 -6.59 -12.77 -3.92
CA ALA A 120 -7.58 -13.77 -4.33
C ALA A 120 -8.91 -13.10 -4.74
N PHE A 121 -8.88 -12.50 -5.95
CA PHE A 121 -9.97 -11.71 -6.53
C PHE A 121 -11.29 -12.48 -6.57
N ASP A 122 -11.25 -13.79 -6.87
CA ASP A 122 -12.45 -14.61 -7.01
C ASP A 122 -13.31 -14.74 -5.75
N GLN A 123 -12.71 -14.51 -4.58
CA GLN A 123 -13.41 -14.60 -3.30
C GLN A 123 -14.02 -13.26 -2.87
N LEU A 124 -13.79 -12.17 -3.63
CA LEU A 124 -14.38 -10.87 -3.33
C LEU A 124 -15.89 -10.87 -3.60
N PRO A 125 -16.68 -10.11 -2.83
CA PRO A 125 -18.10 -9.91 -3.12
C PRO A 125 -18.35 -9.32 -4.51
N LYS A 126 -19.49 -9.66 -5.11
CA LYS A 126 -19.85 -9.25 -6.48
C LYS A 126 -19.80 -7.72 -6.69
N HIS A 127 -20.25 -6.93 -5.71
CA HIS A 127 -20.22 -5.47 -5.81
C HIS A 127 -18.78 -4.94 -5.86
N THR A 128 -17.90 -5.46 -5.00
CA THR A 128 -16.47 -5.12 -4.97
C THR A 128 -15.78 -5.49 -6.28
N LYS A 129 -16.02 -6.70 -6.80
CA LYS A 129 -15.46 -7.15 -8.09
C LYS A 129 -15.84 -6.21 -9.22
N LYS A 130 -17.14 -5.92 -9.35
CA LYS A 130 -17.67 -5.05 -10.40
C LYS A 130 -17.05 -3.65 -10.35
N ALA A 131 -16.91 -3.06 -9.16
CA ALA A 131 -16.32 -1.74 -9.00
C ALA A 131 -14.84 -1.72 -9.42
N VAL A 132 -14.08 -2.74 -9.00
CA VAL A 132 -12.67 -2.90 -9.40
C VAL A 132 -12.55 -3.12 -10.91
N GLU A 133 -13.27 -4.08 -11.49
CA GLU A 133 -13.23 -4.35 -12.94
C GLU A 133 -13.56 -3.10 -13.75
N ASN A 134 -14.59 -2.36 -13.35
CA ASN A 134 -14.94 -1.09 -13.98
C ASN A 134 -13.80 -0.05 -13.88
N ALA A 135 -13.17 0.08 -12.72
CA ALA A 135 -12.05 1.00 -12.54
C ALA A 135 -10.83 0.60 -13.38
N LYS A 136 -10.48 -0.70 -13.42
CA LYS A 136 -9.40 -1.23 -14.26
C LYS A 136 -9.67 -0.94 -15.74
N GLU A 137 -10.89 -1.20 -16.22
CA GLU A 137 -11.25 -0.97 -17.62
C GLU A 137 -11.19 0.52 -18.00
N GLN A 138 -11.74 1.41 -17.15
CA GLN A 138 -11.73 2.85 -17.42
C GLN A 138 -10.35 3.50 -17.32
N THR A 139 -9.37 2.84 -16.70
CA THR A 139 -8.01 3.36 -16.50
C THR A 139 -6.94 2.52 -17.20
N LYS A 140 -7.32 1.56 -18.05
CA LYS A 140 -6.37 0.60 -18.67
C LYS A 140 -5.33 1.26 -19.57
N ASP A 141 -5.71 2.36 -20.23
CA ASP A 141 -4.86 3.11 -21.16
C ASP A 141 -4.08 4.23 -20.46
N ASN A 142 -4.27 4.41 -19.15
CA ASN A 142 -3.52 5.37 -18.36
C ASN A 142 -2.07 4.90 -18.19
N THR A 143 -1.16 5.87 -18.23
CA THR A 143 0.30 5.64 -18.25
C THR A 143 1.03 6.27 -17.08
N GLY A 144 0.32 6.94 -16.17
CA GLY A 144 0.88 7.50 -14.95
C GLY A 144 0.96 6.47 -13.83
N LEU A 145 0.79 6.92 -12.59
CA LEU A 145 0.88 6.09 -11.39
C LEU A 145 0.02 4.83 -11.51
N ILE A 146 0.61 3.66 -11.23
CA ILE A 146 -0.14 2.44 -11.01
C ILE A 146 -0.59 2.39 -9.54
N LEU A 147 -1.88 2.56 -9.31
CA LEU A 147 -2.51 2.37 -8.00
C LEU A 147 -2.95 0.92 -7.86
N ASN A 148 -2.16 0.13 -7.14
CA ASN A 148 -2.38 -1.29 -6.97
C ASN A 148 -2.99 -1.60 -5.58
N PHE A 149 -4.21 -2.16 -5.56
CA PHE A 149 -4.84 -2.57 -4.31
C PHE A 149 -4.60 -4.05 -4.00
N ALA A 150 -4.02 -4.33 -2.84
CA ALA A 150 -3.94 -5.68 -2.32
C ALA A 150 -5.24 -6.04 -1.57
N LEU A 151 -6.14 -6.75 -2.26
CA LEU A 151 -7.48 -7.11 -1.81
C LEU A 151 -7.61 -8.61 -1.63
N ASN A 152 -8.01 -9.03 -0.43
CA ASN A 152 -7.96 -10.44 -0.04
C ASN A 152 -6.59 -11.07 -0.34
N TYR A 153 -5.55 -10.33 0.03
CA TYR A 153 -4.17 -10.66 -0.31
C TYR A 153 -3.42 -11.19 0.90
N GLY A 154 -2.59 -12.21 0.68
CA GLY A 154 -1.61 -12.68 1.64
C GLY A 154 -0.51 -13.41 0.89
N SER A 155 0.74 -13.01 1.12
CA SER A 155 1.89 -13.48 0.36
C SER A 155 2.06 -14.99 0.43
N ARG A 156 1.85 -15.63 1.59
CA ARG A 156 1.84 -17.09 1.68
C ARG A 156 0.82 -17.76 0.74
N GLY A 157 -0.35 -17.16 0.56
CA GLY A 157 -1.37 -17.65 -0.35
C GLY A 157 -0.97 -17.47 -1.81
N GLU A 158 -0.40 -16.30 -2.14
CA GLU A 158 0.19 -16.01 -3.46
C GLU A 158 1.28 -17.02 -3.81
N LEU A 159 2.26 -17.27 -2.92
CA LEU A 159 3.34 -18.22 -3.16
C LEU A 159 2.82 -19.64 -3.40
N ILE A 160 1.83 -20.09 -2.62
CA ILE A 160 1.19 -21.40 -2.84
C ILE A 160 0.47 -21.43 -4.20
N SER A 161 -0.18 -20.33 -4.60
CA SER A 161 -0.84 -20.22 -5.90
C SER A 161 0.18 -20.34 -7.03
N ALA A 162 1.27 -19.59 -6.96
CA ALA A 162 2.36 -19.62 -7.95
C ALA A 162 2.96 -21.02 -8.08
N VAL A 163 3.29 -21.68 -6.97
CA VAL A 163 3.80 -23.07 -6.98
C VAL A 163 2.81 -24.02 -7.65
N LYS A 164 1.50 -23.91 -7.36
CA LYS A 164 0.49 -24.77 -7.99
C LYS A 164 0.40 -24.55 -9.50
N SER A 165 0.46 -23.30 -9.96
CA SER A 165 0.46 -22.98 -11.39
C SER A 165 1.71 -23.52 -12.09
N ILE A 166 2.90 -23.33 -11.51
CA ILE A 166 4.14 -23.89 -12.06
C ILE A 166 4.06 -25.42 -12.18
N VAL A 167 3.57 -26.09 -11.13
CA VAL A 167 3.43 -27.55 -11.15
C VAL A 167 2.44 -28.00 -12.22
N GLN A 168 1.35 -27.27 -12.43
CA GLN A 168 0.38 -27.57 -13.48
C GLN A 168 1.03 -27.45 -14.88
N ASP A 169 1.74 -26.36 -15.15
CA ASP A 169 2.40 -26.14 -16.44
C ASP A 169 3.52 -27.17 -16.71
N VAL A 170 4.19 -27.66 -15.65
CA VAL A 170 5.13 -28.79 -15.77
C VAL A 170 4.41 -30.11 -16.09
N GLN A 171 3.25 -30.37 -15.48
CA GLN A 171 2.45 -31.57 -15.76
C GLN A 171 1.86 -31.55 -17.17
N ASP A 172 1.51 -30.38 -17.67
CA ASP A 172 0.96 -30.18 -19.02
C ASP A 172 2.06 -30.16 -20.10
N GLY A 173 3.34 -30.19 -19.69
CA GLY A 173 4.49 -30.20 -20.58
C GLY A 173 4.85 -28.83 -21.17
N GLU A 174 4.29 -27.75 -20.63
CA GLU A 174 4.59 -26.37 -21.02
C GLU A 174 5.90 -25.86 -20.40
N LYS A 175 6.34 -26.47 -19.29
CA LYS A 175 7.62 -26.21 -18.62
C LYS A 175 8.32 -27.49 -18.16
N THR A 176 9.62 -27.39 -17.91
CA THR A 176 10.43 -28.41 -17.26
C THR A 176 10.97 -27.90 -15.93
N LEU A 177 11.50 -28.78 -15.08
CA LEU A 177 12.11 -28.38 -13.80
C LEU A 177 13.32 -27.46 -14.00
N ASP A 178 14.08 -27.66 -15.07
CA ASP A 178 15.26 -26.86 -15.39
C ASP A 178 14.90 -25.44 -15.86
N ASP A 179 13.64 -25.22 -16.27
CA ASP A 179 13.12 -23.89 -16.62
C ASP A 179 12.73 -23.06 -15.39
N ILE A 180 12.78 -23.61 -14.17
CA ILE A 180 12.31 -22.93 -12.96
C ILE A 180 13.46 -22.24 -12.24
N ASP A 181 13.46 -20.92 -12.29
CA ASP A 181 14.35 -20.02 -11.56
C ASP A 181 13.56 -18.86 -10.88
N GLU A 182 14.26 -17.88 -10.30
CA GLU A 182 13.64 -16.71 -9.66
C GLU A 182 12.77 -15.92 -10.64
N SER A 183 13.26 -15.68 -11.87
CA SER A 183 12.51 -14.94 -12.90
C SER A 183 11.24 -15.66 -13.32
N THR A 184 11.32 -16.98 -13.48
CA THR A 184 10.17 -17.80 -13.83
C THR A 184 9.18 -17.78 -12.68
N PHE A 185 9.62 -17.97 -11.44
CA PHE A 185 8.76 -17.90 -10.27
C PHE A 185 8.01 -16.56 -10.15
N GLU A 186 8.72 -15.44 -10.38
CA GLU A 186 8.15 -14.09 -10.37
C GLU A 186 7.02 -13.90 -11.38
N SER A 187 7.12 -14.53 -12.55
CA SER A 187 6.07 -14.49 -13.59
C SER A 187 4.73 -15.10 -13.15
N TYR A 188 4.74 -15.97 -12.14
CA TYR A 188 3.53 -16.58 -11.57
C TYR A 188 2.98 -15.83 -10.35
N LEU A 189 3.68 -14.83 -9.85
CA LEU A 189 3.19 -13.99 -8.76
C LEU A 189 2.10 -13.04 -9.26
N TYR A 190 1.22 -12.59 -8.37
CA TYR A 190 0.19 -11.59 -8.75
C TYR A 190 0.81 -10.26 -9.18
N THR A 191 2.07 -10.05 -8.81
CA THR A 191 2.87 -8.84 -9.03
C THR A 191 3.76 -8.92 -10.27
N HIS A 192 3.66 -9.94 -11.12
CA HIS A 192 4.55 -10.16 -12.28
C HIS A 192 4.71 -8.97 -13.24
N ASN A 193 3.75 -8.04 -13.28
CA ASN A 193 3.82 -6.82 -14.11
C ASN A 193 4.26 -5.56 -13.35
N LEU A 194 4.67 -5.71 -12.09
CA LEU A 194 5.06 -4.61 -11.21
C LEU A 194 6.52 -4.81 -10.76
N PRO A 195 7.33 -3.74 -10.69
CA PRO A 195 8.63 -3.82 -10.03
C PRO A 195 8.45 -4.14 -8.55
N ASP A 196 9.49 -4.68 -7.90
CA ASP A 196 9.50 -4.83 -6.45
C ASP A 196 9.43 -3.47 -5.73
N PRO A 197 8.80 -3.39 -4.54
CA PRO A 197 8.81 -2.17 -3.74
C PRO A 197 10.24 -1.77 -3.37
N ASP A 198 10.56 -0.49 -3.56
CA ASP A 198 11.78 0.09 -3.04
C ASP A 198 11.65 0.44 -1.56
N LEU A 199 10.45 0.87 -1.17
CA LEU A 199 10.12 1.36 0.17
C LEU A 199 8.81 0.74 0.67
N LEU A 200 8.86 0.12 1.84
CA LEU A 200 7.69 -0.25 2.62
C LEU A 200 7.45 0.77 3.73
N ILE A 201 6.25 1.35 3.74
CA ILE A 201 5.77 2.19 4.83
C ILE A 201 4.76 1.40 5.68
N ARG A 202 4.94 1.43 7.00
CA ARG A 202 3.92 0.91 7.92
C ARG A 202 3.65 1.90 9.05
N THR A 203 2.38 2.23 9.21
CA THR A 203 1.88 3.11 10.27
C THR A 203 1.63 2.35 11.57
N SER A 204 1.27 3.09 12.62
CA SER A 204 0.75 2.65 13.92
C SER A 204 1.70 2.02 14.94
N GLY A 205 3.01 2.04 14.68
CA GLY A 205 4.07 1.59 15.58
C GLY A 205 4.35 0.09 15.54
N GLU A 206 3.63 -0.66 14.71
CA GLU A 206 3.80 -2.10 14.61
C GLU A 206 4.99 -2.43 13.69
N ILE A 207 5.97 -3.19 14.19
CA ILE A 207 7.17 -3.58 13.43
C ILE A 207 7.02 -5.03 12.98
N ARG A 208 6.33 -5.22 11.86
CA ARG A 208 6.15 -6.53 11.19
C ARG A 208 5.60 -6.34 9.78
N LEU A 209 5.66 -7.38 8.94
CA LEU A 209 5.13 -7.34 7.57
C LEU A 209 3.69 -7.84 7.46
N SER A 210 3.24 -8.67 8.42
CA SER A 210 1.86 -9.18 8.44
C SER A 210 1.45 -9.89 7.15
N ASN A 211 2.31 -10.77 6.60
CA ASN A 211 2.04 -11.54 5.38
C ASN A 211 1.88 -10.69 4.12
N TYR A 212 2.44 -9.47 4.11
CA TYR A 212 2.43 -8.58 2.97
C TYR A 212 3.71 -8.73 2.14
N LEU A 213 3.58 -8.99 0.84
CA LEU A 213 4.65 -8.92 -0.17
C LEU A 213 5.97 -9.58 0.24
N LEU A 214 5.95 -10.80 0.81
CA LEU A 214 7.13 -11.39 1.45
C LEU A 214 8.27 -11.68 0.46
N TRP A 215 7.94 -12.04 -0.78
CA TRP A 215 8.93 -12.24 -1.84
C TRP A 215 9.50 -10.90 -2.30
N GLN A 216 8.59 -9.99 -2.67
CA GLN A 216 8.88 -8.70 -3.29
C GLN A 216 9.63 -7.75 -2.34
N LEU A 217 9.48 -7.93 -1.03
CA LEU A 217 10.13 -7.09 -0.02
C LEU A 217 11.56 -7.51 0.34
N ALA A 218 12.16 -8.48 -0.35
CA ALA A 218 13.45 -9.05 -0.01
C ALA A 218 14.57 -8.00 0.14
N TYR A 219 14.54 -6.94 -0.67
CA TYR A 219 15.54 -5.86 -0.69
C TYR A 219 14.95 -4.44 -0.54
N SER A 220 13.72 -4.35 -0.03
CA SER A 220 13.09 -3.05 0.22
C SER A 220 13.61 -2.41 1.49
N GLU A 221 13.65 -1.09 1.50
CA GLU A 221 13.84 -0.32 2.73
C GLU A 221 12.54 -0.26 3.51
N PHE A 222 12.62 -0.36 4.85
CA PHE A 222 11.43 -0.30 5.70
C PHE A 222 11.42 0.99 6.52
N TRP A 223 10.27 1.66 6.51
CA TRP A 223 9.98 2.85 7.29
C TRP A 223 8.73 2.64 8.15
N PHE A 224 8.93 2.63 9.47
CA PHE A 224 7.88 2.43 10.46
C PHE A 224 7.61 3.71 11.23
N THR A 225 6.34 4.04 11.46
CA THR A 225 5.94 5.20 12.26
C THR A 225 4.88 4.84 13.28
N GLU A 226 4.91 5.48 14.45
CA GLU A 226 3.88 5.35 15.49
C GLU A 226 2.56 6.04 15.12
N ILE A 227 2.57 6.93 14.14
CA ILE A 227 1.39 7.67 13.67
C ILE A 227 0.36 6.68 13.13
N LEU A 228 -0.91 6.82 13.57
CA LEU A 228 -2.01 5.98 13.10
C LEU A 228 -2.41 6.42 11.69
N TRP A 229 -2.83 5.48 10.82
CA TRP A 229 -3.15 5.78 9.41
C TRP A 229 -4.04 7.02 9.20
N PRO A 230 -5.15 7.23 9.94
CA PRO A 230 -5.98 8.43 9.71
C PRO A 230 -5.33 9.76 10.12
N ASP A 231 -4.24 9.74 10.89
CA ASP A 231 -3.43 10.92 11.22
C ASP A 231 -2.16 11.02 10.33
N PHE A 232 -1.97 10.12 9.35
CA PHE A 232 -0.85 10.12 8.42
C PHE A 232 -1.12 11.12 7.29
N ASP A 233 -0.20 12.06 7.06
CA ASP A 233 -0.36 13.15 6.10
C ASP A 233 0.75 13.14 5.03
N GLU A 234 0.62 14.05 4.07
CA GLU A 234 1.55 14.22 2.96
C GLU A 234 2.97 14.56 3.44
N ASN A 235 3.11 15.31 4.54
CA ASN A 235 4.42 15.66 5.12
C ASN A 235 5.14 14.42 5.66
N LEU A 236 4.42 13.53 6.36
CA LEU A 236 4.98 12.27 6.85
C LEU A 236 5.31 11.31 5.70
N TYR A 237 4.54 11.36 4.62
CA TYR A 237 4.82 10.60 3.41
C TYR A 237 6.11 11.07 2.73
N GLU A 238 6.27 12.38 2.50
CA GLU A 238 7.52 12.95 2.00
C GLU A 238 8.70 12.66 2.93
N LYS A 239 8.49 12.72 4.25
CA LYS A 239 9.53 12.35 5.22
C LYS A 239 9.98 10.90 5.04
N ALA A 240 9.06 9.96 4.80
CA ALA A 240 9.42 8.56 4.56
C ALA A 240 10.27 8.40 3.30
N ILE A 241 9.93 9.13 2.23
CA ILE A 241 10.69 9.16 0.96
C ILE A 241 12.08 9.78 1.17
N HIS A 242 12.15 10.92 1.87
CA HIS A 242 13.41 11.57 2.18
C HIS A 242 14.34 10.69 3.04
N ASP A 243 13.79 9.97 4.02
CA ASP A 243 14.57 9.03 4.83
C ASP A 243 15.03 7.82 3.99
N TYR A 244 14.23 7.38 3.00
CA TYR A 244 14.64 6.39 2.01
C TYR A 244 15.83 6.88 1.17
N GLN A 245 15.81 8.12 0.71
CA GLN A 245 16.88 8.71 -0.12
C GLN A 245 18.25 8.74 0.58
N LYS A 246 18.26 8.71 1.92
CA LYS A 246 19.49 8.65 2.73
C LYS A 246 20.04 7.23 2.88
N ARG A 247 19.27 6.19 2.54
CA ARG A 247 19.71 4.79 2.62
C ARG A 247 20.65 4.49 1.45
N LYS A 248 21.75 3.78 1.73
CA LYS A 248 22.64 3.25 0.68
C LYS A 248 22.24 1.80 0.39
N ARG A 249 21.46 1.59 -0.66
CA ARG A 249 21.04 0.26 -1.10
C ARG A 249 22.21 -0.45 -1.79
N ARG A 250 22.55 -1.63 -1.29
CA ARG A 250 23.72 -2.38 -1.76
C ARG A 250 23.38 -3.72 -2.41
N TYR A 251 22.15 -4.24 -2.26
CA TYR A 251 21.72 -5.53 -2.82
C TYR A 251 22.74 -6.68 -2.64
N GLY A 252 23.39 -6.74 -1.48
CA GLY A 252 24.45 -7.73 -1.19
C GLY A 252 25.85 -7.41 -1.76
N GLY A 253 26.01 -6.36 -2.55
CA GLY A 253 27.29 -5.80 -3.00
C GLY A 253 28.00 -4.96 -1.93
N VAL A 254 29.28 -4.62 -2.17
CA VAL A 254 30.14 -3.83 -1.26
C VAL A 254 29.99 -2.33 -1.51
#